data_AF-A0A4Z0AWY9-F1
#
_entry.id   AF-A0A4Z0AWY9-F1
#
_cell.length_a   1.000
_cell.length_b   1.000
_cell.length_c   1.000
_cell.angle_alpha   90.00
_cell.angle_beta   90.00
_cell.angle_gamma   90.00
#
_symmetry.space_group_name_H-M   'P 1'
#
loop_
_entity.id
_entity.type
_entity.pdbx_description
1 polymer ?
#
loop_
_entity_poly.entity_id
_entity_poly.type
_entity_poly.pdbx_seq_one_letter_code
_entity_poly.pdbx_strand_id
1 'polypeptide(L)' 'MSQNYWYEVTKRSDAFAAASDAHQDYLKNNPEPITKEEWEEYDKLQAAMSKAAGEWFNFCQENKRP' A
#
# COMPACT_ATOMS: atom_id res chain seq x y z
N MET A 1 -22.93 5.29 -7.64
CA MET A 1 -21.57 4.77 -7.95
C MET A 1 -21.72 3.55 -8.85
N SER A 2 -20.93 3.46 -9.92
CA SER A 2 -21.05 2.42 -10.96
C SER A 2 -20.35 1.12 -10.57
N GLN A 3 -20.66 0.02 -11.26
CA GLN A 3 -19.92 -1.25 -11.12
C GLN A 3 -18.42 -1.06 -11.40
N ASN A 4 -18.07 -0.13 -12.30
CA ASN A 4 -16.69 0.22 -12.63
C ASN A 4 -15.96 0.89 -11.46
N TYR A 5 -16.66 1.73 -10.67
CA TYR A 5 -16.09 2.30 -9.45
C TYR A 5 -15.69 1.19 -8.47
N TRP A 6 -16.59 0.25 -8.18
CA TRP A 6 -16.30 -0.83 -7.23
C TRP A 6 -15.17 -1.72 -7.68
N TYR A 7 -15.11 -2.07 -8.97
CA TYR A 7 -13.99 -2.83 -9.53
C TYR A 7 -12.65 -2.11 -9.33
N GLU A 8 -12.58 -0.81 -9.64
CA GLU A 8 -11.36 -0.02 -9.51
C GLU A 8 -10.99 0.30 -8.04
N VAL A 9 -11.97 0.41 -7.14
CA VAL A 9 -11.74 0.49 -5.68
C VAL A 9 -11.12 -0.81 -5.17
N THR A 10 -11.72 -1.96 -5.50
CA THR A 10 -11.23 -3.28 -5.05
C THR A 10 -9.81 -3.52 -5.55
N LYS A 11 -9.54 -3.27 -6.84
CA LYS A 11 -8.19 -3.42 -7.41
C LYS A 11 -7.14 -2.60 -6.66
N ARG A 12 -7.45 -1.36 -6.27
CA ARG A 12 -6.51 -0.50 -5.51
C ARG A 12 -6.40 -0.94 -4.05
N SER A 13 -7.49 -1.40 -3.45
CA SER A 13 -7.49 -1.98 -2.11
C SER A 13 -6.59 -3.22 -2.05
N ASP A 14 -6.65 -4.09 -3.06
CA ASP A 14 -5.81 -5.29 -3.15
C ASP A 14 -4.33 -4.92 -3.32
N ALA A 15 -4.03 -3.89 -4.12
CA ALA A 15 -2.67 -3.39 -4.27
C ALA A 15 -2.10 -2.81 -2.95
N PHE A 16 -2.93 -2.10 -2.18
CA PHE A 16 -2.55 -1.63 -0.84
C PHE A 16 -2.32 -2.79 0.13
N ALA A 17 -3.21 -3.79 0.14
CA ALA A 17 -3.06 -4.98 0.97
C ALA A 17 -1.75 -5.72 0.67
N ALA A 18 -1.45 -5.97 -0.61
CA ALA A 18 -0.20 -6.61 -1.03
C ALA A 18 1.06 -5.84 -0.60
N ALA A 19 1.03 -4.50 -0.69
CA ALA A 19 2.15 -3.67 -0.23
C ALA A 19 2.29 -3.67 1.30
N SER A 20 1.17 -3.72 2.03
CA SER A 20 1.17 -3.85 3.49
C SER A 20 1.72 -5.19 3.94
N ASP A 21 1.30 -6.29 3.30
CA ASP A 21 1.79 -7.63 3.57
C ASP A 21 3.30 -7.73 3.32
N ALA A 22 3.81 -7.17 2.23
CA ALA A 22 5.25 -7.15 1.93
C ALA A 22 6.06 -6.41 3.03
N HIS A 23 5.54 -5.28 3.52
CA HIS A 23 6.18 -4.54 4.62
C HIS A 23 6.13 -5.32 5.95
N GLN A 24 5.00 -5.95 6.27
CA GLN A 24 4.85 -6.77 7.46
C GLN A 24 5.73 -8.02 7.41
N ASP A 25 5.80 -8.70 6.27
CA ASP A 25 6.65 -9.87 6.09
C ASP A 25 8.13 -9.52 6.15
N TYR A 26 8.52 -8.34 5.67
CA TYR A 26 9.86 -7.83 5.87
C TYR A 26 10.20 -7.66 7.36
N LEU A 27 9.31 -7.04 8.15
CA LEU A 27 9.50 -6.86 9.59
C LEU A 27 9.49 -8.17 10.38
N LYS A 28 8.71 -9.17 9.96
CA LYS A 28 8.73 -10.51 10.60
C LYS A 28 10.09 -11.20 10.40
N ASN A 29 10.69 -11.04 9.23
CA ASN A 29 11.98 -11.65 8.90
C ASN A 29 13.17 -10.79 9.37
N ASN A 30 12.98 -9.48 9.54
CA ASN A 30 14.00 -8.52 9.95
C ASN A 30 13.41 -7.57 11.01
N PRO A 31 13.16 -8.05 12.25
CA PRO A 31 12.46 -7.28 13.29
C PRO A 31 13.24 -6.06 13.76
N GLU A 32 14.57 -6.08 13.61
CA GLU A 32 15.46 -4.97 13.89
C GLU A 32 16.40 -4.77 12.69
N PRO A 33 16.03 -3.91 11.73
CA PRO A 33 16.95 -3.48 10.68
C PRO A 33 18.20 -2.86 11.32
N ILE A 34 19.37 -3.46 11.11
CA ILE A 34 20.63 -3.03 11.74
C ILE A 34 21.63 -2.49 10.73
N THR A 35 21.52 -2.91 9.48
CA THR A 35 22.35 -2.43 8.36
C THR A 35 21.66 -1.30 7.61
N LYS A 36 22.46 -0.51 6.88
CA LYS A 36 21.94 0.57 6.04
C LYS A 36 21.03 0.02 4.94
N GLU A 37 21.41 -1.12 4.37
CA GLU A 37 20.68 -1.81 3.31
C GLU A 37 19.32 -2.32 3.81
N GLU A 38 19.24 -2.80 5.05
CA GLU A 38 17.97 -3.20 5.66
C GLU A 38 17.06 -1.98 5.91
N TRP A 39 17.62 -0.87 6.38
CA TRP A 39 16.86 0.38 6.51
C TRP A 39 16.38 0.91 5.16
N GLU A 40 17.19 0.82 4.11
CA GLU A 40 16.80 1.23 2.76
C GLU A 40 15.66 0.37 2.21
N GLU A 41 15.69 -0.95 2.42
CA GLU A 41 14.59 -1.83 1.98
C GLU A 41 13.33 -1.62 2.81
N TYR A 42 13.46 -1.41 4.13
CA TYR A 42 12.36 -1.01 5.00
C TYR A 42 11.68 0.27 4.50
N ASP A 43 12.46 1.34 4.28
CA ASP A 43 11.96 2.63 3.80
C ASP A 43 11.28 2.50 2.44
N LYS A 44 11.85 1.69 1.54
CA LYS A 44 11.27 1.41 0.21
C LYS A 44 9.92 0.70 0.32
N LEU A 45 9.79 -0.29 1.20
CA LEU A 45 8.53 -0.99 1.44
C LEU A 45 7.49 -0.08 2.11
N GLN A 46 7.91 0.72 3.08
CA GLN A 46 7.05 1.69 3.76
C GLN A 46 6.54 2.77 2.79
N ALA A 47 7.41 3.26 1.91
CA ALA A 47 7.04 4.22 0.86
C ALA A 47 6.07 3.62 -0.15
N ALA A 48 6.28 2.36 -0.57
CA ALA A 48 5.37 1.66 -1.48
C ALA A 48 3.97 1.48 -0.86
N MET A 49 3.90 1.06 0.41
CA MET A 49 2.65 0.95 1.16
C MET A 49 1.94 2.30 1.26
N SER A 50 2.66 3.36 1.64
CA SER A 50 2.10 4.71 1.79
C SER A 50 1.57 5.26 0.46
N LYS A 51 2.29 5.02 -0.63
CA LYS A 51 1.86 5.39 -1.98
C LYS A 51 0.56 4.67 -2.37
N ALA A 52 0.50 3.35 -2.21
CA ALA A 52 -0.68 2.57 -2.54
C ALA A 52 -1.91 2.99 -1.71
N ALA A 53 -1.71 3.26 -0.42
CA ALA A 53 -2.76 3.81 0.46
C ALA A 53 -3.28 5.15 -0.05
N GLY A 54 -2.38 6.06 -0.44
CA GLY A 54 -2.72 7.36 -1.01
C GLY A 54 -3.49 7.26 -2.32
N GLU A 55 -3.04 6.40 -3.23
CA GLU A 55 -3.73 6.15 -4.52
C GLU A 55 -5.15 5.60 -4.33
N TRP A 56 -5.31 4.65 -3.40
CA TRP A 56 -6.63 4.11 -3.06
C TRP A 56 -7.54 5.17 -2.43
N PHE A 57 -7.03 5.93 -1.45
CA PHE A 57 -7.79 6.98 -0.78
C PHE A 57 -8.20 8.09 -1.75
N ASN A 58 -7.27 8.58 -2.57
CA ASN A 58 -7.54 9.63 -3.55
C ASN A 58 -8.58 9.17 -4.57
N PHE A 59 -8.43 7.96 -5.11
CA PHE A 59 -9.43 7.39 -6.01
C PHE A 59 -10.82 7.36 -5.37
N CYS A 60 -10.91 6.91 -4.11
CA CYS A 60 -12.16 6.91 -3.38
C CYS A 60 -12.74 8.32 -3.19
N GLN A 61 -11.93 9.32 -2.86
CA GLN A 61 -12.40 10.70 -2.66
C GLN A 61 -12.89 11.35 -3.96
N GLU A 62 -12.12 11.20 -5.04
CA GLU A 62 -12.43 11.78 -6.35
C GLU A 62 -13.69 11.19 -6.97
N ASN A 63 -14.00 9.92 -6.68
CA ASN A 63 -15.11 9.18 -7.29
C ASN A 63 -16.28 8.92 -6.33
N LYS A 64 -16.25 9.48 -5.10
CA LYS A 64 -17.32 9.35 -4.10
C LYS A 64 -18.52 10.26 -4.34
N ARG A 65 -18.40 11.29 -5.19
CA ARG A 65 -19.49 12.24 -5.44
C ARG A 65 -20.22 11.90 -6.76
N PRO A 66 -21.57 11.85 -6.75
CA PRO A 66 -22.38 11.66 -7.95
C PRO A 66 -22.26 12.84 -8.93
#